data_AF-A0A1X7TRA6-F1
#
_entry.id   AF-A0A1X7TRA6-F1
#
_cell.length_a   1.000
_cell.length_b   1.000
_cell.length_c   1.000
_cell.angle_alpha   90.00
_cell.angle_beta   90.00
_cell.angle_gamma   90.00
#
_symmetry.space_group_name_H-M   'P 1'
#
loop_
_entity.id
_entity.type
_entity.pdbx_description
1 polymer ?
#
loop_
_entity_poly.entity_id
_entity_poly.type
_entity_poly.pdbx_seq_one_letter_code
_entity_poly.pdbx_strand_id
1 'polypeptide(L)'
;MDSPIPGLQYVMGTDTDPELYDTIVMANLGYFQLKGKPGAWKLRLREGRSSEVYQISRFFVPDDAPIITGSNDTVPTTDTINIFSIASGHLYERFLRIMMLSVLKHTKNPVKFWFLKNYFSPQFKDFIPRMAERYGFEYQLVQYKWPCWLHGQTEKQRLTWAYKILFLDVLFPLNIKKIIFVDADQVVRTDMKELLEEPLDGAPYGYTPFCDSRTDMDGFR
;
A
#
# COMPACT_ATOMS: atom_id res chain seq x y z
N MET A 1 -7.26 21.37 23.97
CA MET A 1 -7.40 21.52 22.50
C MET A 1 -6.28 20.79 21.74
N ASP A 2 -5.53 19.89 22.39
CA ASP A 2 -4.38 19.20 21.81
C ASP A 2 -4.69 17.74 21.46
N SER A 3 -5.75 17.53 20.69
CA SER A 3 -6.10 16.19 20.22
C SER A 3 -5.58 16.02 18.79
N PRO A 4 -4.97 14.86 18.45
CA PRO A 4 -4.53 14.59 17.09
C PRO A 4 -5.72 14.60 16.13
N ILE A 5 -5.46 14.97 14.87
CA ILE A 5 -6.46 15.04 13.81
C ILE A 5 -6.29 13.79 12.92
N PRO A 6 -6.96 12.66 13.23
CA PRO A 6 -6.86 11.46 12.43
C PRO A 6 -7.42 11.67 11.02
N GLY A 7 -6.80 11.04 10.03
CA GLY A 7 -7.25 11.08 8.64
C GLY A 7 -6.87 12.35 7.88
N LEU A 8 -6.15 13.28 8.51
CA LEU A 8 -5.57 14.43 7.81
C LEU A 8 -4.55 13.95 6.78
N GLN A 9 -4.68 14.41 5.54
CA GLN A 9 -3.86 13.98 4.41
C GLN A 9 -2.74 14.99 4.14
N TYR A 10 -1.50 14.50 4.11
CA TYR A 10 -0.32 15.28 3.76
C TYR A 10 0.30 14.80 2.47
N VAL A 11 0.89 15.73 1.71
CA VAL A 11 1.76 15.45 0.58
C VAL A 11 3.09 16.17 0.74
N MET A 12 4.17 15.50 0.33
CA MET A 12 5.53 15.98 0.38
C MET A 12 6.19 15.82 -0.99
N GLY A 13 6.81 16.89 -1.46
CA GLY A 13 7.48 16.89 -2.77
C GLY A 13 8.57 17.93 -2.88
N THR A 14 9.13 18.05 -4.08
CA THR A 14 10.09 19.09 -4.47
C THR A 14 9.40 20.15 -5.33
N ASP A 15 10.12 21.19 -5.74
CA ASP A 15 9.58 22.21 -6.66
C ASP A 15 9.21 21.65 -8.03
N THR A 16 9.90 20.59 -8.45
CA THR A 16 9.68 19.95 -9.75
C THR A 16 8.54 18.92 -9.72
N ASP A 17 8.35 18.27 -8.57
CA ASP A 17 7.33 17.25 -8.36
C ASP A 17 6.75 17.38 -6.94
N PRO A 18 5.65 18.14 -6.80
CA PRO A 18 5.14 18.55 -5.50
C PRO A 18 4.36 17.46 -4.75
N GLU A 19 4.01 16.35 -5.39
CA GLU A 19 3.20 15.25 -4.81
C GLU A 19 3.91 13.90 -4.82
N LEU A 20 5.23 13.94 -4.59
CA LEU A 20 6.09 12.77 -4.71
C LEU A 20 5.78 11.70 -3.65
N TYR A 21 5.37 12.12 -2.45
CA TYR A 21 4.98 11.23 -1.35
C TYR A 21 3.71 11.73 -0.67
N ASP A 22 2.85 10.81 -0.26
CA ASP A 22 1.62 11.10 0.44
C ASP A 22 1.44 10.19 1.67
N THR A 23 0.74 10.69 2.68
CA THR A 23 0.43 9.92 3.89
C THR A 23 -0.77 10.50 4.63
N ILE A 24 -1.32 9.70 5.56
CA ILE A 24 -2.37 10.14 6.50
C ILE A 24 -1.86 10.16 7.93
N VAL A 25 -2.46 11.04 8.71
CA VAL A 25 -2.23 11.13 10.16
C VAL A 25 -3.00 10.04 10.90
N MET A 26 -2.29 9.27 11.72
CA MET A 26 -2.88 8.26 12.59
C MET A 26 -3.56 8.89 13.81
N ALA A 27 -4.61 8.24 14.32
CA ALA A 27 -5.28 8.66 15.55
C ALA A 27 -4.34 8.64 16.76
N ASN A 28 -3.43 7.66 16.81
CA ASN A 28 -2.48 7.52 17.90
C ASN A 28 -1.36 8.55 17.75
N LEU A 29 -1.27 9.47 18.72
CA LEU A 29 -0.23 10.50 18.83
C LEU A 29 -0.13 11.45 17.62
N GLY A 30 -1.10 11.45 16.70
CA GLY A 30 -0.99 12.19 15.44
C GLY A 30 0.18 11.70 14.59
N TYR A 31 0.57 10.43 14.73
CA TYR A 31 1.76 9.90 14.08
C TYR A 31 1.58 9.86 12.56
N PHE A 32 2.59 10.32 11.83
CA PHE A 32 2.75 10.12 10.40
C PHE A 32 4.23 9.92 10.08
N GLN A 33 4.52 9.29 8.95
CA GLN A 33 5.90 9.21 8.46
C GLN A 33 5.93 9.33 6.94
N LEU A 34 6.99 9.97 6.45
CA LEU A 34 7.27 10.14 5.03
C LEU A 34 8.69 9.66 4.77
N LYS A 35 8.92 9.06 3.61
CA LYS A 35 10.26 8.60 3.23
C LYS A 35 10.92 9.64 2.34
N GLY A 36 11.87 10.39 2.90
CA GLY A 36 12.70 11.32 2.15
C GLY A 36 14.16 10.86 2.09
N LYS A 37 14.85 11.19 0.99
CA LYS A 37 16.31 11.27 0.96
C LYS A 37 16.74 12.66 1.47
N PRO A 38 18.01 12.88 1.85
CA PRO A 38 18.50 14.22 2.15
C PRO A 38 18.21 15.18 0.98
N GLY A 39 17.60 16.33 1.28
CA GLY A 39 17.14 17.29 0.27
C GLY A 39 16.19 18.33 0.87
N ALA A 40 15.86 19.35 0.08
CA ALA A 40 14.82 20.32 0.42
C ALA A 40 13.46 19.77 0.00
N TRP A 41 12.50 19.77 0.93
CA TRP A 41 11.17 19.21 0.73
C TRP A 41 10.12 20.23 1.14
N LYS A 42 9.01 20.25 0.40
CA LYS A 42 7.82 21.03 0.73
C LYS A 42 6.74 20.08 1.22
N LEU A 43 6.25 20.32 2.43
CA LEU A 43 5.14 19.59 3.03
C LEU A 43 3.89 20.47 2.98
N ARG A 44 2.80 19.96 2.40
CA ARG A 44 1.52 20.65 2.27
C ARG A 44 0.36 19.69 2.58
N LEU A 45 -0.81 20.26 2.86
CA LEU A 45 -2.04 19.45 2.91
C LEU A 45 -2.38 18.98 1.51
N ARG A 46 -2.84 17.74 1.39
CA ARG A 46 -3.36 17.23 0.13
C ARG A 46 -4.60 18.01 -0.27
N GLU A 47 -4.73 18.28 -1.57
CA GLU A 47 -5.95 18.85 -2.12
C GLU A 47 -7.16 17.96 -1.80
N GLY A 48 -8.23 18.59 -1.28
CA GLY A 48 -9.50 17.94 -0.95
C GLY A 48 -9.99 18.36 0.43
N ARG A 49 -10.69 17.45 1.11
CA ARG A 49 -11.35 17.75 2.39
C ARG A 49 -10.40 18.26 3.48
N SER A 50 -9.16 17.79 3.48
CA SER A 50 -8.14 18.21 4.45
C SER A 50 -7.78 19.69 4.28
N SER A 51 -7.54 20.15 3.04
CA SER A 51 -7.19 21.54 2.74
C SER A 51 -8.38 22.51 2.85
N GLU A 52 -9.61 22.03 2.72
CA GLU A 52 -10.83 22.84 2.91
C GLU A 52 -11.07 23.21 4.38
N VAL A 53 -10.76 22.28 5.29
CA VAL A 53 -11.12 22.40 6.71
C VAL A 53 -9.94 22.90 7.54
N TYR A 54 -8.72 22.56 7.15
CA TYR A 54 -7.51 22.87 7.91
C TYR A 54 -6.52 23.70 7.11
N GLN A 55 -5.79 24.55 7.82
CA GLN A 55 -4.65 25.28 7.29
C GLN A 55 -3.44 25.03 8.20
N ILE A 56 -2.29 24.72 7.60
CA ILE A 56 -1.04 24.60 8.36
C ILE A 56 -0.56 26.02 8.70
N SER A 57 -0.50 26.33 9.99
CA SER A 57 0.00 27.62 10.47
C SER A 57 1.52 27.66 10.55
N ARG A 58 2.15 26.65 11.15
CA ARG A 58 3.60 26.56 11.33
C ARG A 58 4.05 25.12 11.48
N PHE A 59 5.18 24.79 10.87
CA PHE A 59 5.94 23.59 11.20
C PHE A 59 6.96 23.93 12.29
N PHE A 60 6.99 23.12 13.35
CA PHE A 60 8.06 23.19 14.35
C PHE A 60 9.28 22.46 13.80
N VAL A 61 10.16 23.22 13.15
CA VAL A 61 11.51 22.79 12.78
C VAL A 61 12.47 23.52 13.74
N PRO A 62 13.48 22.85 14.34
CA PRO A 62 14.58 23.57 14.99
C PRO A 62 15.12 24.62 14.00
N ASP A 63 15.22 25.86 14.46
CA ASP A 63 15.19 27.07 13.62
C ASP A 63 16.02 27.00 12.32
N ASP A 64 15.42 27.56 11.24
CA ASP A 64 15.96 27.79 9.88
C ASP A 64 15.40 26.93 8.72
N ALA A 65 14.07 26.91 8.52
CA ALA A 65 13.50 26.48 7.24
C ALA A 65 12.36 27.43 6.76
N PRO A 66 12.45 28.01 5.55
CA PRO A 66 11.41 28.86 5.00
C PRO A 66 10.23 28.03 4.46
N ILE A 67 9.00 28.52 4.65
CA ILE A 67 7.76 27.90 4.17
C ILE A 67 7.31 28.64 2.90
N ILE A 68 7.10 27.92 1.78
CA ILE A 68 6.53 28.47 0.54
C ILE A 68 5.40 27.56 0.07
N THR A 69 4.21 28.14 -0.06
CA THR A 69 2.98 27.49 -0.56
C THR A 69 2.89 27.57 -2.08
N GLY A 70 2.47 26.48 -2.73
CA GLY A 70 2.23 26.42 -4.18
C GLY A 70 1.10 25.45 -4.52
N SER A 71 0.30 25.84 -5.50
CA SER A 71 -0.99 25.28 -5.95
C SER A 71 -0.87 24.04 -6.86
N ASN A 72 -2.05 23.55 -7.26
CA ASN A 72 -2.40 22.20 -7.75
C ASN A 72 -2.03 21.93 -9.22
N ASP A 73 -1.92 20.63 -9.59
CA ASP A 73 -2.80 20.04 -10.61
C ASP A 73 -2.60 18.52 -10.87
N THR A 74 -3.75 17.86 -11.00
CA THR A 74 -4.13 16.68 -11.82
C THR A 74 -3.60 15.25 -11.51
N VAL A 75 -4.55 14.41 -11.12
CA VAL A 75 -4.48 12.93 -11.01
C VAL A 75 -5.00 12.28 -12.31
N PRO A 76 -4.27 11.32 -12.93
CA PRO A 76 -4.87 10.42 -13.92
C PRO A 76 -5.54 9.19 -13.27
N THR A 77 -6.75 8.94 -13.74
CA THR A 77 -7.73 7.85 -13.55
C THR A 77 -7.16 6.43 -13.78
N THR A 78 -7.37 5.39 -12.96
CA THR A 78 -8.58 4.70 -12.42
C THR A 78 -9.16 3.54 -13.25
N ASP A 79 -8.34 2.70 -13.90
CA ASP A 79 -8.79 1.36 -14.31
C ASP A 79 -7.67 0.29 -14.35
N THR A 80 -6.77 0.32 -13.36
CA THR A 80 -5.74 -0.72 -13.18
C THR A 80 -6.12 -1.65 -12.03
N ILE A 81 -5.92 -2.95 -12.23
CA ILE A 81 -6.13 -3.95 -11.17
C ILE A 81 -4.93 -3.88 -10.23
N ASN A 82 -5.15 -3.48 -8.99
CA ASN A 82 -4.11 -3.36 -7.96
C ASN A 82 -4.09 -4.63 -7.10
N ILE A 83 -3.01 -5.41 -7.20
CA ILE A 83 -2.83 -6.65 -6.45
C ILE A 83 -1.66 -6.51 -5.49
N PHE A 84 -1.90 -6.72 -4.20
CA PHE A 84 -0.88 -6.75 -3.16
C PHE A 84 -0.53 -8.18 -2.78
N SER A 85 0.77 -8.47 -2.69
CA SER A 85 1.24 -9.75 -2.17
C SER A 85 2.52 -9.59 -1.36
N ILE A 86 2.75 -10.55 -0.46
CA ILE A 86 3.94 -10.63 0.35
C ILE A 86 4.45 -12.07 0.28
N ALA A 87 5.73 -12.23 0.01
CA ALA A 87 6.42 -13.50 0.09
C ALA A 87 7.68 -13.34 0.95
N SER A 88 8.01 -14.37 1.71
CA SER A 88 9.26 -14.44 2.48
C SER A 88 9.90 -15.80 2.24
N GLY A 89 11.10 -15.79 1.63
CA GLY A 89 11.88 -16.99 1.33
C GLY A 89 11.75 -17.46 -0.12
N HIS A 90 12.80 -18.14 -0.61
CA HIS A 90 12.96 -18.49 -2.03
C HIS A 90 11.83 -19.38 -2.59
N LEU A 91 11.27 -20.26 -1.77
CA LEU A 91 10.14 -21.11 -2.18
C LEU A 91 8.88 -20.26 -2.44
N TYR A 92 8.54 -19.37 -1.52
CA TYR A 92 7.40 -18.47 -1.70
C TYR A 92 7.63 -17.45 -2.81
N GLU A 93 8.87 -17.00 -3.05
CA GLU A 93 9.20 -16.19 -4.22
C GLU A 93 9.01 -16.96 -5.54
N ARG A 94 9.22 -18.28 -5.53
CA ARG A 94 8.88 -19.14 -6.67
C ARG A 94 7.38 -19.24 -6.86
N PHE A 95 6.61 -19.47 -5.80
CA PHE A 95 5.16 -19.52 -5.90
C PHE A 95 4.55 -18.18 -6.31
N LEU A 96 5.06 -17.07 -5.78
CA LEU A 96 4.61 -15.73 -6.14
C LEU A 96 4.73 -15.47 -7.64
N ARG A 97 5.82 -15.92 -8.29
CA ARG A 97 5.96 -15.83 -9.75
C ARG A 97 4.87 -16.61 -10.48
N ILE A 98 4.52 -17.80 -9.97
CA ILE A 98 3.45 -18.61 -10.54
C ILE A 98 2.10 -17.93 -10.34
N MET A 99 1.84 -17.36 -9.15
CA MET A 99 0.65 -16.57 -8.86
C MET A 99 0.50 -15.40 -9.83
N MET A 100 1.55 -14.58 -10.01
CA MET A 100 1.55 -13.46 -10.95
C MET A 100 1.26 -13.91 -12.39
N LEU A 101 1.91 -14.98 -12.84
CA LEU A 101 1.67 -15.54 -14.18
C LEU A 101 0.25 -16.09 -14.33
N SER A 102 -0.32 -16.65 -13.27
CA SER A 102 -1.69 -17.14 -13.28
C SER A 102 -2.68 -15.99 -13.47
N VAL A 103 -2.50 -14.87 -12.76
CA VAL A 103 -3.32 -13.67 -12.95
C VAL A 103 -3.20 -13.13 -14.38
N LEU A 104 -1.97 -12.92 -14.85
CA LEU A 104 -1.71 -12.29 -16.16
C LEU A 104 -2.22 -13.12 -17.34
N LYS A 105 -2.35 -14.44 -17.18
CA LYS A 105 -2.93 -15.32 -18.21
C LYS A 105 -4.45 -15.21 -18.32
N HIS A 106 -5.14 -14.85 -17.23
CA HIS A 106 -6.60 -14.88 -17.16
C HIS A 106 -7.23 -13.48 -17.16
N THR A 107 -6.43 -12.40 -17.17
CA THR A 107 -6.94 -11.03 -17.26
C THR A 107 -6.43 -10.32 -18.51
N LYS A 108 -7.27 -9.46 -19.09
CA LYS A 108 -6.92 -8.56 -20.19
C LYS A 108 -6.64 -7.14 -19.73
N ASN A 109 -6.99 -6.82 -18.48
CA ASN A 109 -6.87 -5.48 -17.93
C ASN A 109 -5.42 -5.23 -17.45
N PRO A 110 -4.95 -3.98 -17.45
CA PRO A 110 -3.64 -3.66 -16.92
C PRO A 110 -3.57 -3.97 -15.42
N VAL A 111 -2.58 -4.77 -15.03
CA VAL A 111 -2.35 -5.17 -13.64
C VAL A 111 -1.14 -4.44 -13.09
N LYS A 112 -1.29 -3.91 -11.87
CA LYS A 112 -0.21 -3.35 -11.06
C LYS A 112 -0.02 -4.17 -9.80
N PHE A 113 1.18 -4.74 -9.64
CA PHE A 113 1.54 -5.54 -8.47
C PHE A 113 2.26 -4.70 -7.40
N TRP A 114 1.83 -4.84 -6.16
CA TRP A 114 2.36 -4.16 -5.00
C TRP A 114 3.06 -5.17 -4.09
N PHE A 115 4.29 -4.85 -3.69
CA PHE A 115 5.14 -5.76 -2.94
C PHE A 115 5.79 -5.08 -1.74
N LEU A 116 5.89 -5.80 -0.62
CA LEU A 116 6.57 -5.29 0.57
C LEU A 116 8.10 -5.44 0.46
N LYS A 117 8.81 -4.33 0.22
CA LYS A 117 10.25 -4.28 -0.11
C LYS A 117 11.16 -5.09 0.82
N ASN A 118 10.82 -5.18 2.10
CA ASN A 118 11.70 -5.74 3.14
C ASN A 118 11.80 -7.27 3.13
N TYR A 119 10.85 -7.98 2.53
CA TYR A 119 10.74 -9.44 2.66
C TYR A 119 11.28 -10.21 1.47
N PHE A 120 11.64 -9.50 0.39
CA PHE A 120 12.16 -10.09 -0.83
C PHE A 120 13.67 -10.15 -0.87
N SER A 121 14.18 -11.28 -1.37
CA SER A 121 15.58 -11.52 -1.67
C SER A 121 16.09 -10.57 -2.77
N PRO A 122 17.41 -10.25 -2.76
CA PRO A 122 18.01 -9.47 -3.85
C PRO A 122 17.80 -10.10 -5.23
N GLN A 123 17.90 -11.44 -5.31
CA GLN A 123 17.69 -12.18 -6.56
C GLN A 123 16.30 -11.94 -7.15
N PHE A 124 15.26 -11.89 -6.30
CA PHE A 124 13.92 -11.60 -6.77
C PHE A 124 13.79 -10.14 -7.23
N LYS A 125 14.37 -9.19 -6.49
CA LYS A 125 14.36 -7.76 -6.85
C LYS A 125 15.05 -7.49 -8.19
N ASP A 126 16.12 -8.21 -8.51
CA ASP A 126 16.82 -8.10 -9.79
C ASP A 126 16.04 -8.78 -10.94
N PHE A 127 15.18 -9.74 -10.61
CA PHE A 127 14.40 -10.50 -11.59
C PHE A 127 13.06 -9.84 -11.98
N ILE A 128 12.35 -9.21 -11.02
CA ILE A 128 11.04 -8.58 -11.28
C ILE A 128 11.07 -7.61 -12.47
N PRO A 129 12.05 -6.69 -12.65
CA PRO A 129 12.05 -5.76 -13.77
C PRO A 129 12.00 -6.47 -15.12
N ARG A 130 12.81 -7.54 -15.28
CA ARG A 130 12.84 -8.36 -16.51
C ARG A 130 11.52 -9.09 -16.73
N MET A 131 10.86 -9.50 -15.65
CA MET A 131 9.56 -10.14 -15.71
C MET A 131 8.47 -9.13 -16.11
N ALA A 132 8.51 -7.92 -15.57
CA ALA A 132 7.61 -6.83 -15.89
C ALA A 132 7.69 -6.43 -17.37
N GLU A 133 8.90 -6.29 -17.92
CA GLU A 133 9.12 -6.02 -19.35
C GLU A 133 8.57 -7.13 -20.26
N ARG A 134 8.78 -8.39 -19.87
CA ARG A 134 8.34 -9.55 -20.66
C ARG A 134 6.83 -9.71 -20.71
N TYR A 135 6.16 -9.52 -19.57
CA TYR A 135 4.72 -9.78 -19.43
C TYR A 135 3.87 -8.51 -19.42
N GLY A 136 4.47 -7.33 -19.49
CA GLY A 136 3.79 -6.05 -19.64
C GLY A 136 2.95 -5.63 -18.43
N PHE A 137 3.46 -5.82 -17.21
CA PHE A 137 2.78 -5.38 -15.98
C PHE A 137 3.58 -4.31 -15.25
N GLU A 138 2.88 -3.48 -14.48
CA GLU A 138 3.51 -2.51 -13.59
C GLU A 138 3.73 -3.12 -12.21
N TYR A 139 4.78 -2.68 -11.52
CA TYR A 139 4.97 -3.07 -10.13
C TYR A 139 5.53 -1.93 -9.30
N GLN A 140 5.26 -1.97 -8.00
CA GLN A 140 5.78 -0.99 -7.05
C GLN A 140 6.15 -1.65 -5.73
N LEU A 141 7.35 -1.32 -5.24
CA LEU A 141 7.83 -1.79 -3.94
C LEU A 141 7.44 -0.77 -2.85
N VAL A 142 6.48 -1.16 -2.02
CA VAL A 142 6.03 -0.38 -0.86
C VAL A 142 6.75 -0.83 0.40
N GLN A 143 6.83 0.06 1.38
CA GLN A 143 7.33 -0.27 2.72
C GLN A 143 6.86 0.81 3.67
N TYR A 144 6.56 0.41 4.90
CA TYR A 144 6.28 1.29 6.01
C TYR A 144 7.16 0.86 7.18
N LYS A 145 7.70 1.79 7.96
CA LYS A 145 8.49 1.43 9.15
C LYS A 145 7.54 1.20 10.31
N TRP A 146 7.75 0.15 11.08
CA TRP A 146 6.97 -0.09 12.29
C TRP A 146 7.09 1.12 13.25
N PRO A 147 5.97 1.76 13.64
CA PRO A 147 6.01 2.91 14.54
C PRO A 147 6.61 2.54 15.91
N CYS A 148 7.38 3.43 16.52
CA CYS A 148 8.06 3.17 17.80
C CYS A 148 7.09 2.95 18.97
N TRP A 149 5.90 3.55 18.91
CA TRP A 149 4.88 3.43 19.95
C TRP A 149 4.05 2.15 19.82
N LEU A 150 4.06 1.50 18.65
CA LEU A 150 3.29 0.28 18.42
C LEU A 150 4.09 -0.93 18.92
N HIS A 151 3.46 -1.82 19.66
CA HIS A 151 4.12 -2.99 20.24
C HIS A 151 4.84 -3.83 19.18
N GLY A 152 6.16 -3.91 19.26
CA GLY A 152 6.99 -4.63 18.30
C GLY A 152 6.80 -6.14 18.36
N GLN A 153 6.99 -6.82 17.24
CA GLN A 153 7.03 -8.29 17.17
C GLN A 153 8.47 -8.74 16.92
N THR A 154 8.90 -9.77 17.63
CA THR A 154 10.24 -10.37 17.48
C THR A 154 10.30 -11.35 16.30
N GLU A 155 9.20 -12.07 16.06
CA GLU A 155 9.11 -13.09 15.02
C GLU A 155 8.76 -12.49 13.65
N LYS A 156 9.55 -12.84 12.62
CA LYS A 156 9.34 -12.34 11.24
C LYS A 156 7.98 -12.73 10.65
N GLN A 157 7.45 -13.90 11.01
CA GLN A 157 6.14 -14.36 10.53
C GLN A 157 5.02 -13.46 11.08
N ARG A 158 5.02 -13.19 12.39
CA ARG A 158 4.06 -12.28 13.03
C ARG A 158 4.13 -10.86 12.47
N LEU A 159 5.34 -10.37 12.21
CA LEU A 159 5.51 -9.09 11.52
C LEU A 159 4.83 -9.12 10.13
N THR A 160 5.05 -10.18 9.36
CA THR A 160 4.44 -10.34 8.03
C THR A 160 2.92 -10.30 8.11
N TRP A 161 2.31 -11.03 9.05
CA TRP A 161 0.86 -11.02 9.27
C TRP A 161 0.35 -9.65 9.67
N ALA A 162 1.06 -8.96 10.57
CA ALA A 162 0.69 -7.61 10.97
C ALA A 162 0.73 -6.63 9.79
N TYR A 163 1.71 -6.72 8.88
CA TYR A 163 1.74 -5.88 7.67
C TYR A 163 0.60 -6.17 6.69
N LYS A 164 -0.02 -7.35 6.73
CA LYS A 164 -1.20 -7.65 5.90
C LYS A 164 -2.46 -6.90 6.35
N ILE A 165 -2.51 -6.39 7.59
CA ILE A 165 -3.73 -5.81 8.16
C ILE A 165 -3.56 -4.41 8.77
N LEU A 166 -2.48 -4.16 9.52
CA LEU A 166 -2.36 -2.97 10.37
C LEU A 166 -2.08 -1.67 9.60
N PHE A 167 -1.49 -1.75 8.41
CA PHE A 167 -0.98 -0.58 7.69
C PHE A 167 -1.62 -0.39 6.31
N LEU A 168 -2.78 -1.02 6.06
CA LEU A 168 -3.44 -0.98 4.73
C LEU A 168 -3.80 0.44 4.28
N ASP A 169 -4.02 1.35 5.23
CA ASP A 169 -4.37 2.76 5.02
C ASP A 169 -3.15 3.64 4.68
N VAL A 170 -1.98 3.34 5.24
CA VAL A 170 -0.76 4.15 5.10
C VAL A 170 0.32 3.52 4.19
N LEU A 171 0.18 2.24 3.85
CA LEU A 171 1.18 1.52 3.05
C LEU A 171 1.10 1.89 1.57
N PHE A 172 -0.09 2.26 1.10
CA PHE A 172 -0.37 2.56 -0.30
C PHE A 172 -0.59 4.06 -0.49
N PRO A 173 -0.22 4.60 -1.67
CA PRO A 173 -0.60 5.95 -2.03
C PRO A 173 -2.12 6.13 -2.03
N LEU A 174 -2.55 7.31 -1.64
CA LEU A 174 -3.94 7.71 -1.43
C LEU A 174 -4.72 7.92 -2.75
N ASN A 175 -4.10 7.71 -3.91
CA ASN A 175 -4.78 7.68 -5.20
C ASN A 175 -5.38 6.30 -5.53
N ILE A 176 -5.01 5.25 -4.79
CA ILE A 176 -5.56 3.91 -4.98
C ILE A 176 -6.92 3.80 -4.30
N LYS A 177 -7.92 3.38 -5.07
CA LYS A 177 -9.29 3.21 -4.57
C LYS A 177 -9.54 1.87 -3.87
N LYS A 178 -9.04 0.79 -4.45
CA LYS A 178 -9.25 -0.59 -3.97
C LYS A 178 -8.00 -1.41 -4.29
N ILE A 179 -7.64 -2.32 -3.38
CA ILE A 179 -6.52 -3.23 -3.54
C ILE A 179 -6.96 -4.64 -3.16
N ILE A 180 -6.47 -5.64 -3.89
CA ILE A 180 -6.80 -7.04 -3.64
C ILE A 180 -5.55 -7.72 -3.08
N PHE A 181 -5.68 -8.38 -1.93
CA PHE A 181 -4.60 -9.19 -1.38
C PHE A 181 -4.69 -10.62 -1.92
N VAL A 182 -3.57 -11.15 -2.44
CA VAL A 182 -3.46 -12.54 -2.90
C VAL A 182 -2.22 -13.17 -2.28
N ASP A 183 -2.40 -14.31 -1.61
CA ASP A 183 -1.28 -15.04 -1.04
C ASP A 183 -0.37 -15.64 -2.12
N ALA A 184 0.92 -15.74 -1.83
CA ALA A 184 1.94 -16.10 -2.80
C ALA A 184 1.80 -17.54 -3.34
N ASP A 185 1.13 -18.42 -2.61
CA ASP A 185 0.90 -19.84 -2.94
C ASP A 185 -0.41 -20.07 -3.71
N GLN A 186 -1.23 -19.04 -3.92
CA GLN A 186 -2.47 -19.17 -4.66
C GLN A 186 -2.27 -19.18 -6.18
N VAL A 187 -3.21 -19.84 -6.86
CA VAL A 187 -3.28 -19.87 -8.33
C VAL A 187 -4.64 -19.33 -8.74
N VAL A 188 -4.63 -18.26 -9.53
CA VAL A 188 -5.84 -17.59 -10.01
C VAL A 188 -6.21 -18.12 -11.40
N ARG A 189 -7.48 -18.46 -11.58
CA ARG A 189 -8.04 -18.95 -12.86
C ARG A 189 -9.15 -18.07 -13.44
N THR A 190 -9.58 -17.07 -12.68
CA THR A 190 -10.67 -16.15 -13.03
C THR A 190 -10.09 -14.76 -13.30
N ASP A 191 -10.83 -13.90 -14.00
CA ASP A 191 -10.44 -12.50 -14.14
C ASP A 191 -10.59 -11.78 -12.78
N MET A 192 -9.51 -11.21 -12.28
CA MET A 192 -9.50 -10.47 -11.01
C MET A 192 -10.33 -9.19 -11.05
N LYS A 193 -10.77 -8.76 -12.24
CA LYS A 193 -11.70 -7.63 -12.39
C LYS A 193 -13.04 -7.88 -11.71
N GLU A 194 -13.55 -9.11 -11.74
CA GLU A 194 -14.80 -9.48 -11.09
C GLU A 194 -14.76 -9.08 -9.61
N LEU A 195 -13.69 -9.46 -8.90
CA LEU A 195 -13.50 -9.14 -7.48
C LEU A 195 -13.32 -7.63 -7.21
N LEU A 196 -12.82 -6.87 -8.19
CA LEU A 196 -12.72 -5.42 -8.07
C LEU A 196 -14.10 -4.76 -8.15
N GLU A 197 -15.01 -5.32 -8.95
CA GLU A 197 -16.36 -4.81 -9.18
C GLU A 197 -17.39 -5.32 -8.17
N GLU A 198 -17.08 -6.41 -7.45
CA GLU A 198 -17.95 -6.95 -6.40
C GLU A 198 -18.39 -5.86 -5.39
N PRO A 199 -19.71 -5.72 -5.15
CA PRO A 199 -20.24 -4.77 -4.19
C PRO A 199 -19.91 -5.22 -2.76
N LEU A 200 -19.48 -4.27 -1.93
CA LEU A 200 -19.16 -4.50 -0.52
C LEU A 200 -20.23 -3.97 0.44
N ASP A 201 -21.34 -3.44 -0.07
CA ASP A 201 -22.47 -2.91 0.72
C ASP A 201 -22.06 -1.93 1.84
N GLY A 202 -21.06 -1.09 1.56
CA GLY A 202 -20.53 -0.10 2.52
C GLY A 202 -19.46 -0.64 3.47
N ALA A 203 -19.10 -1.94 3.40
CA ALA A 203 -17.99 -2.49 4.15
C ALA A 203 -16.63 -2.04 3.58
N PRO A 204 -15.61 -1.81 4.44
CA PRO A 204 -14.29 -1.36 4.00
C PRO A 204 -13.45 -2.47 3.35
N TYR A 205 -13.73 -3.74 3.66
CA TYR A 205 -13.03 -4.90 3.11
C TYR A 205 -13.97 -6.12 3.03
N GLY A 206 -13.66 -7.04 2.13
CA GLY A 206 -14.35 -8.33 1.98
C GLY A 206 -13.37 -9.51 2.16
N TYR A 207 -13.85 -10.60 2.74
CA TYR A 207 -13.10 -11.85 2.94
C TYR A 207 -13.91 -13.03 2.45
N THR A 208 -13.23 -14.10 2.05
CA THR A 208 -13.85 -15.39 1.77
C THR A 208 -14.06 -16.17 3.07
N PRO A 209 -15.24 -16.78 3.30
CA PRO A 209 -15.47 -17.61 4.48
C PRO A 209 -14.70 -18.93 4.40
N PHE A 210 -14.58 -19.61 5.53
CA PHE A 210 -14.11 -21.00 5.56
C PHE A 210 -15.09 -21.92 4.80
N CYS A 211 -14.54 -22.96 4.17
CA CYS A 211 -15.34 -23.91 3.39
C CYS A 211 -16.02 -24.93 4.31
N ASP A 212 -17.34 -25.09 4.15
CA ASP A 212 -18.13 -26.04 4.95
C ASP A 212 -18.47 -27.36 4.25
N SER A 213 -18.02 -27.54 3.00
CA SER A 213 -18.42 -28.65 2.13
C SER A 213 -17.93 -30.04 2.56
N ARG A 214 -16.95 -30.14 3.47
CA ARG A 214 -16.36 -31.40 3.94
C ARG A 214 -16.72 -31.71 5.38
N THR A 215 -17.71 -32.59 5.58
CA THR A 215 -18.21 -33.01 6.90
C THR A 215 -17.21 -33.88 7.68
N ASP A 216 -16.29 -34.54 6.97
CA ASP A 216 -15.21 -35.36 7.51
C ASP A 216 -14.14 -34.54 8.29
N MET A 217 -14.11 -33.22 8.11
CA MET A 217 -13.15 -32.32 8.74
C MET A 217 -13.76 -31.48 9.88
N ASP A 218 -15.00 -31.75 10.28
CA ASP A 218 -15.71 -30.94 11.29
C ASP A 218 -15.01 -30.96 12.66
N GLY A 219 -14.21 -31.99 12.97
CA GLY A 219 -13.41 -32.05 14.20
C GLY A 219 -12.19 -31.11 14.25
N PHE A 220 -11.80 -30.51 13.11
CA PHE A 220 -10.69 -29.55 13.02
C PHE A 220 -11.17 -28.12 12.72
N ARG A 221 -12.48 -27.90 12.67
CA ARG A 221 -13.08 -26.57 12.53
C ARG A 221 -13.09 -25.83 13.86
#